data_AF-A0A2P6W994-F1
#
_entry.id   AF-A0A2P6W994-F1
#
_cell.length_a   1.000
_cell.length_b   1.000
_cell.length_c   1.000
_cell.angle_alpha   90.00
_cell.angle_beta   90.00
_cell.angle_gamma   90.00
#
_symmetry.space_group_name_H-M   'P 1'
#
loop_
_entity.id
_entity.type
_entity.pdbx_description
1 polymer ?
#
loop_
_entity_poly.entity_id
_entity_poly.type
_entity_poly.pdbx_seq_one_letter_code
_entity_poly.pdbx_strand_id
1 'polypeptide(L)' 'MPTQIEAGKVRDGTYVMIDEEPCEVRNVSKSSPGKHGSAKAKIKAKEIFGGKNKHVTKPVDS' A
#
# COMPACT_ATOMS: atom_id res chain seq x y z
N MET A 1 17.43 -0.78 8.98
CA MET A 1 16.98 0.36 8.14
C MET A 1 15.75 -0.11 7.37
N PRO A 2 14.56 0.46 7.57
CA PRO A 2 13.43 0.17 6.69
C PRO A 2 13.76 0.66 5.27
N THR A 3 13.51 -0.16 4.28
CA THR A 3 13.72 0.20 2.87
C THR A 3 12.44 0.81 2.31
N GLN A 4 12.57 1.97 1.64
CA GLN A 4 11.46 2.53 0.90
C GLN A 4 11.23 1.71 -0.37
N ILE A 5 10.00 1.28 -0.58
CA ILE A 5 9.55 0.59 -1.79
C ILE A 5 8.49 1.43 -2.47
N GLU A 6 8.52 1.49 -3.80
CA GLU A 6 7.46 2.14 -4.58
C GLU A 6 6.13 1.43 -4.35
N ALA A 7 5.05 2.20 -4.24
CA ALA A 7 3.70 1.66 -4.04
C ALA A 7 3.28 0.70 -5.16
N GLY A 8 3.79 0.89 -6.38
CA GLY A 8 3.57 -0.02 -7.51
C GLY A 8 4.22 -1.40 -7.37
N LYS A 9 5.22 -1.55 -6.50
CA LYS A 9 5.96 -2.79 -6.24
C LYS A 9 5.43 -3.59 -5.04
N VAL A 10 4.55 -2.99 -4.22
CA VAL A 10 3.92 -3.66 -3.08
C VAL A 10 3.03 -4.82 -3.54
N ARG A 11 3.10 -5.94 -2.83
CA ARG A 11 2.30 -7.15 -3.07
C ARG A 11 1.63 -7.63 -1.79
N ASP A 12 0.62 -8.48 -1.94
CA ASP A 12 -0.03 -9.15 -0.81
C ASP A 12 0.99 -9.97 -0.01
N GLY A 13 0.87 -9.96 1.32
CA GLY A 13 1.83 -10.57 2.25
C GLY A 13 3.08 -9.73 2.53
N THR A 14 3.26 -8.58 1.86
CA THR A 14 4.35 -7.64 2.20
C THR A 14 4.07 -6.95 3.54
N TYR A 15 5.09 -6.75 4.36
CA TYR A 15 5.00 -5.94 5.58
C TYR A 15 5.45 -4.51 5.28
N VAL A 16 4.64 -3.55 5.69
CA VAL A 16 4.88 -2.11 5.45
C VAL A 16 4.58 -1.31 6.71
N MET A 17 5.24 -0.17 6.86
CA MET A 17 4.90 0.82 7.88
C MET A 17 3.86 1.78 7.33
N ILE A 18 2.73 1.91 8.02
CA ILE A 18 1.66 2.87 7.69
C ILE A 18 1.37 3.66 8.96
N ASP A 19 1.51 4.98 8.92
CA ASP A 19 1.30 5.87 10.08
C ASP A 19 2.10 5.42 11.32
N GLU A 20 3.38 5.05 11.11
CA GLU A 20 4.28 4.52 12.15
C GLU A 20 3.86 3.18 12.76
N GLU A 21 2.86 2.51 12.19
CA GLU A 21 2.38 1.20 12.63
C GLU A 21 2.75 0.08 11.64
N PRO A 22 3.28 -1.05 12.12
CA PRO A 22 3.61 -2.18 11.25
C PRO A 22 2.33 -2.90 10.82
N CYS A 23 2.15 -3.00 9.50
CA CYS A 23 0.98 -3.59 8.88
C CYS A 23 1.37 -4.69 7.89
N GLU A 24 0.54 -5.73 7.81
CA GLU A 24 0.61 -6.74 6.74
C GLU A 24 -0.36 -6.36 5.62
N VAL A 25 0.15 -6.27 4.38
CA VAL A 25 -0.68 -6.01 3.21
C VAL A 25 -1.52 -7.24 2.89
N ARG A 26 -2.84 -7.06 2.88
CA ARG A 26 -3.82 -8.12 2.58
C ARG A 26 -4.31 -8.08 1.15
N ASN A 27 -4.32 -6.90 0.54
CA ASN A 27 -4.72 -6.74 -0.85
C ASN A 27 -4.10 -5.49 -1.47
N VAL A 28 -3.62 -5.61 -2.69
CA VAL A 28 -3.22 -4.49 -3.54
C VAL A 28 -4.05 -4.51 -4.82
N SER A 29 -4.70 -3.39 -5.13
CA SER A 29 -5.35 -3.18 -6.43
C SER A 29 -4.77 -1.95 -7.11
N LYS A 30 -4.68 -1.99 -8.45
CA LYS A 30 -4.19 -0.86 -9.26
C LYS A 30 -5.35 -0.34 -10.11
N SER A 31 -5.48 0.98 -10.19
CA SER A 31 -6.51 1.62 -11.02
C SER A 31 -5.92 2.79 -11.78
N SER A 32 -6.23 2.90 -13.06
CA SER A 32 -5.93 4.08 -13.88
C SER A 32 -7.13 5.03 -13.83
N PRO A 33 -7.01 6.25 -13.27
CA PRO A 33 -8.14 7.17 -13.10
C PRO A 33 -8.62 7.81 -14.42
N GLY A 34 -7.92 7.61 -15.54
CA GLY A 34 -8.32 8.07 -16.87
C GLY A 34 -7.23 7.87 -17.92
N LYS A 35 -7.46 8.36 -19.15
CA LYS A 35 -6.52 8.23 -20.30
C LYS A 35 -5.14 8.83 -20.05
N HIS A 36 -5.06 9.91 -19.28
CA HIS A 36 -3.81 10.63 -18.98
C HIS A 36 -3.47 10.60 -17.47
N GLY A 37 -4.23 9.84 -16.67
CA GLY A 37 -4.04 9.82 -15.22
C GLY A 37 -3.04 8.76 -14.79
N SER A 38 -2.11 9.12 -13.92
CA SER A 38 -1.17 8.15 -13.32
C SER A 38 -1.91 7.05 -12.58
N ALA A 39 -1.46 5.82 -12.75
CA ALA A 39 -2.04 4.68 -12.05
C ALA A 39 -1.89 4.87 -10.53
N LYS A 40 -2.92 4.48 -9.79
CA LYS A 40 -2.95 4.51 -8.33
C LYS A 40 -2.94 3.10 -7.79
N ALA A 41 -2.05 2.83 -6.84
CA ALA A 41 -2.08 1.63 -6.01
C ALA A 41 -2.98 1.88 -4.80
N LYS A 42 -3.98 1.02 -4.61
CA LYS A 42 -4.85 0.97 -3.44
C LYS A 42 -4.44 -0.24 -2.61
N ILE A 43 -3.88 0.01 -1.46
CA ILE A 43 -3.32 -0.96 -0.54
C ILE A 43 -4.28 -1.09 0.64
N LYS A 44 -4.77 -2.31 0.88
CA LYS A 44 -5.47 -2.69 2.10
C LYS A 44 -4.48 -3.47 2.95
N ALA A 45 -4.25 -2.99 4.17
CA ALA A 45 -3.36 -3.63 5.11
C ALA A 45 -4.06 -3.79 6.47
N LYS A 46 -3.52 -4.66 7.31
CA LYS A 46 -3.98 -4.87 8.67
C LYS A 46 -2.81 -4.67 9.63
N GLU A 47 -3.02 -3.88 10.68
CA GLU A 47 -2.04 -3.76 11.75
C GLU A 47 -1.73 -5.14 12.36
N ILE A 48 -0.44 -5.41 12.57
CA ILE A 48 0.00 -6.70 13.12
C ILE A 48 -0.44 -6.84 14.58
N PHE A 49 -0.37 -5.75 15.36
CA PHE A 49 -0.64 -5.76 16.79
C PHE A 49 -2.02 -5.21 17.17
N GLY A 50 -2.44 -4.08 16.57
CA GLY A 50 -3.73 -3.46 16.89
C GLY A 50 -4.92 -4.03 16.11
N GLY A 51 -4.67 -4.84 15.07
CA GLY A 51 -5.69 -5.55 14.30
C GLY A 51 -6.62 -4.67 13.46
N LYS A 52 -6.44 -3.35 13.45
CA LYS A 52 -7.26 -2.44 12.63
C LYS A 52 -6.87 -2.55 11.16
N ASN A 53 -7.85 -2.32 10.29
CA ASN A 53 -7.63 -2.28 8.85
C ASN A 53 -7.23 -0.87 8.41
N LYS A 54 -6.14 -0.77 7.66
CA LYS A 54 -5.63 0.46 7.05
C LYS A 54 -5.85 0.42 5.55
N HIS A 55 -6.22 1.57 4.99
CA HIS A 55 -6.46 1.73 3.56
C HIS A 55 -5.64 2.91 3.05
N VAL A 56 -4.71 2.64 2.15
CA VAL A 56 -3.78 3.64 1.61
C VAL A 56 -3.93 3.68 0.10
N THR A 57 -4.05 4.88 -0.46
CA THR A 57 -3.98 5.08 -1.92
C THR A 57 -2.79 5.97 -2.24
N LYS A 58 -1.88 5.49 -3.08
CA LYS A 58 -0.69 6.22 -3.54
C LYS A 58 -0.51 6.08 -5.05
N PRO A 59 0.10 7.06 -5.73
CA PRO A 59 0.57 6.87 -7.11
C PRO A 59 1.54 5.67 -7.17
N VAL A 60 1.52 4.92 -8.27
CA VAL A 60 2.34 3.70 -8.40
C VAL A 60 3.85 3.97 -8.49
N ASP A 61 4.21 5.21 -8.83
CA ASP A 61 5.55 5.77 -9.03
C ASP A 61 6.08 6.52 -7.79
N SER A 62 5.35 6.49 -6.68
CA SER A 62 5.73 7.09 -5.38
C SER A 62 6.17 6.08 -4.35
#